data_AF-A0A0N4WJA9-F1
#
_entry.id   AF-A0A0N4WJA9-F1
#
_cell.length_a   1.000
_cell.length_b   1.000
_cell.length_c   1.000
_cell.angle_alpha   90.00
_cell.angle_beta   90.00
_cell.angle_gamma   90.00
#
_symmetry.space_group_name_H-M   'P 1'
#
loop_
_entity.id
_entity.type
_entity.pdbx_description
1 polymer ?
#
loop_
_entity_poly.entity_id
_entity_poly.type
_entity_poly.pdbx_seq_one_letter_code
_entity_poly.pdbx_strand_id
1 'polypeptide(L)'
;MVPPELELPTALPPATVYSPCPHDLGCPKLTSKCVSNLVLNSIAVFPSSRSPCTFSVRWRVIRADGKRSRHEEGGTEIGKFSFVILEKGMRHSQDTITRILTMRHSSGHVTCDLCTAYDGIQRLTVSRRAGVLYQRARARRDGELFPLQIKTKTTENMFDFRNLVNHDEKTSE
;
A
#
# COMPACT_ATOMS: atom_id res chain seq x y z
N MET A 1 47.73 0.85 -18.58
CA MET A 1 46.63 1.37 -19.41
C MET A 1 45.67 0.20 -19.64
N VAL A 2 44.42 0.31 -19.19
CA VAL A 2 43.44 -0.80 -19.29
C VAL A 2 42.88 -0.84 -20.72
N PRO A 3 42.79 -2.02 -21.38
CA PRO A 3 42.26 -2.13 -22.74
C PRO A 3 40.80 -1.63 -22.82
N PRO A 4 40.43 -0.87 -23.85
CA PRO A 4 39.09 -0.31 -23.99
C PRO A 4 37.99 -1.36 -24.21
N GLU A 5 38.32 -2.60 -24.59
CA GLU A 5 37.33 -3.69 -24.73
C GLU A 5 36.99 -4.41 -23.41
N LEU A 6 37.58 -4.02 -22.28
CA LEU A 6 37.47 -4.75 -21.02
C LEU A 6 36.40 -4.12 -20.11
N GLU A 7 35.15 -4.57 -20.26
CA GLU A 7 34.05 -4.18 -19.37
C GLU A 7 34.21 -4.87 -17.99
N LEU A 8 34.65 -4.11 -16.99
CA LEU A 8 34.71 -4.57 -15.61
C LEU A 8 33.31 -4.48 -14.98
N PRO A 9 32.72 -5.59 -14.48
CA PRO A 9 31.41 -5.54 -13.86
C PRO A 9 31.50 -4.71 -12.57
N THR A 10 30.81 -3.57 -12.56
CA THR A 10 30.71 -2.72 -11.39
C THR A 10 29.36 -2.97 -10.73
N ALA A 11 29.35 -3.50 -9.51
CA ALA A 11 28.12 -3.65 -8.75
C ALA A 11 27.75 -2.30 -8.13
N LEU A 12 26.62 -1.72 -8.55
CA LEU A 12 26.02 -0.65 -7.77
C LEU A 12 25.55 -1.23 -6.43
N PRO A 13 25.77 -0.55 -5.29
CA PRO A 13 25.21 -1.02 -4.03
C PRO A 13 23.68 -1.11 -4.18
N PRO A 14 23.05 -2.18 -3.67
CA PRO A 14 21.60 -2.32 -3.77
C PRO A 14 20.90 -1.13 -3.12
N ALA A 15 19.77 -0.74 -3.67
CA ALA A 15 18.88 0.27 -3.10
C ALA A 15 17.47 -0.28 -3.07
N THR A 16 16.72 0.09 -2.03
CA THR A 16 15.39 -0.46 -1.75
C THR A 16 14.40 0.66 -1.53
N VAL A 17 13.13 0.41 -1.85
CA VAL A 17 12.05 1.36 -1.60
C VAL A 17 11.72 1.32 -0.11
N TYR A 18 12.14 2.37 0.60
CA TYR A 18 11.79 2.58 2.00
C TYR A 18 10.33 3.03 2.15
N SER A 19 9.90 3.94 1.27
CA SER A 19 8.55 4.52 1.27
C SER A 19 8.23 5.04 -0.13
N PRO A 20 6.96 5.07 -0.57
CA PRO A 20 5.76 4.69 0.14
C PRO A 20 5.40 3.21 0.03
N CYS A 21 5.86 2.53 -1.00
CA CYS A 21 5.41 1.17 -1.28
C CYS A 21 6.20 0.15 -0.44
N PRO A 22 5.55 -0.88 0.10
CA PRO A 22 6.22 -1.95 0.84
C PRO A 22 6.81 -3.05 -0.05
N HIS A 23 6.73 -2.90 -1.38
CA HIS A 23 7.30 -3.83 -2.37
C HIS A 23 8.38 -3.11 -3.19
N ASP A 24 9.42 -3.85 -3.59
CA ASP A 24 10.47 -3.35 -4.51
C ASP A 24 10.21 -3.73 -5.97
N LEU A 25 9.49 -4.83 -6.18
CA LEU A 25 9.06 -5.27 -7.50
C LEU A 25 7.93 -4.35 -8.00
N GLY A 26 7.83 -4.16 -9.31
CA GLY A 26 7.01 -3.13 -9.97
C GLY A 26 5.61 -2.92 -9.36
N CYS A 27 5.16 -1.66 -9.31
CA CYS A 27 3.96 -1.31 -8.55
C CYS A 27 2.69 -2.02 -9.07
N PRO A 28 1.98 -2.80 -8.22
CA PRO A 28 0.78 -3.55 -8.61
C PRO A 28 -0.36 -2.63 -9.08
N LYS A 29 -0.37 -1.37 -8.63
CA LYS A 29 -1.33 -0.35 -9.07
C LYS A 29 -1.07 0.15 -10.49
N LEU A 30 0.17 0.02 -10.98
CA LEU A 30 0.59 0.42 -12.33
C LEU A 30 0.60 -0.77 -13.30
N THR A 31 0.91 -1.97 -12.80
CA THR A 31 1.07 -3.19 -13.60
C THR A 31 -0.23 -3.96 -13.80
N SER A 32 -1.33 -3.58 -13.12
CA SER A 32 -2.68 -4.05 -13.43
C SER A 32 -3.05 -3.63 -14.85
N LYS A 33 -2.53 -4.38 -15.83
CA LYS A 33 -3.07 -4.44 -17.17
C LYS A 33 -4.53 -4.83 -17.00
N CYS A 34 -5.43 -4.08 -17.61
CA CYS A 34 -6.65 -4.68 -18.11
C CYS A 34 -6.17 -5.87 -18.94
N VAL A 35 -6.24 -7.09 -18.42
CA VAL A 35 -6.00 -8.28 -19.22
C VAL A 35 -7.24 -8.37 -20.10
N SER A 36 -7.25 -7.60 -21.18
CA SER A 36 -8.39 -7.48 -22.07
C SER A 36 -8.56 -8.70 -22.96
N ASN A 37 -7.78 -9.79 -22.82
CA ASN A 37 -7.98 -11.07 -23.52
C ASN A 37 -7.07 -12.21 -23.00
N LEU A 38 -7.14 -12.56 -21.72
CA LEU A 38 -6.65 -13.88 -21.26
C LEU A 38 -7.52 -14.35 -20.11
N VAL A 39 -8.43 -15.25 -20.48
CA VAL A 39 -9.31 -16.01 -19.59
C VAL A 39 -8.43 -16.88 -18.70
N LEU A 40 -8.10 -16.40 -17.51
CA LEU A 40 -7.69 -17.22 -16.39
C LEU A 40 -8.42 -16.71 -15.13
N ASN A 41 -9.64 -17.22 -14.99
CA ASN A 41 -10.34 -17.58 -13.76
C ASN A 41 -10.11 -16.70 -12.50
N SER A 42 -11.13 -15.87 -12.25
CA SER A 42 -11.79 -15.79 -10.94
C SER A 42 -11.02 -15.23 -9.75
N ILE A 43 -10.29 -14.13 -9.92
CA ILE A 43 -10.03 -13.18 -8.83
C ILE A 43 -10.38 -11.80 -9.39
N ALA A 44 -11.29 -11.08 -8.73
CA ALA A 44 -11.77 -9.79 -9.21
C ALA A 44 -10.60 -8.83 -9.47
N VAL A 45 -10.16 -8.72 -10.73
CA VAL A 45 -9.16 -7.74 -11.14
C VAL A 45 -9.84 -6.39 -11.10
N PHE A 46 -9.42 -5.61 -10.11
CA PHE A 46 -9.99 -4.32 -9.74
C PHE A 46 -9.95 -3.36 -10.94
N PRO A 47 -10.92 -2.46 -11.09
CA PRO A 47 -10.82 -1.34 -12.02
C PRO A 47 -9.81 -0.34 -11.44
N SER A 48 -8.53 -0.66 -11.52
CA SER A 48 -7.46 0.29 -11.25
C SER A 48 -7.11 0.94 -12.57
N SER A 49 -7.69 2.11 -12.82
CA SER A 49 -7.14 3.01 -13.81
C SER A 49 -5.65 3.19 -13.50
N ARG A 50 -4.79 3.07 -14.52
CA ARG A 50 -3.33 3.31 -14.41
C ARG A 50 -3.12 4.68 -13.78
N SER A 51 -2.93 4.71 -12.48
CA SER A 51 -2.88 5.93 -11.70
C SER A 51 -1.76 5.82 -10.68
N PRO A 52 -0.96 6.90 -10.52
CA PRO A 52 0.14 6.89 -9.58
C PRO A 52 -0.37 6.73 -8.14
N CYS A 53 0.50 6.26 -7.25
CA CYS A 53 0.25 6.33 -5.80
C CYS A 53 0.38 7.79 -5.36
N THR A 54 -0.72 8.38 -4.88
CA THR A 54 -0.78 9.78 -4.45
C THR A 54 -1.19 9.89 -3.00
N PHE A 55 -0.63 10.86 -2.29
CA PHE A 55 -0.87 11.13 -0.88
C PHE A 55 -1.47 12.52 -0.74
N SER A 56 -2.58 12.60 0.00
CA SER A 56 -3.24 13.88 0.30
C SER A 56 -2.52 14.53 1.47
N VAL A 57 -2.07 15.77 1.28
CA VAL A 57 -1.46 16.58 2.35
C VAL A 57 -2.15 17.93 2.43
N ARG A 58 -2.26 18.43 3.66
CA ARG A 58 -2.77 19.74 3.99
C ARG A 58 -1.61 20.64 4.39
N TRP A 59 -1.51 21.81 3.79
CA TRP A 59 -0.50 22.81 4.14
C TRP A 59 -1.15 24.17 4.38
N ARG A 60 -0.47 25.02 5.18
CA ARG A 60 -0.83 26.43 5.28
C ARG A 60 -0.29 27.16 4.06
N VAL A 61 -1.16 27.93 3.42
CA VAL A 61 -0.76 28.71 2.25
C VAL A 61 0.00 29.93 2.75
N ILE A 62 1.28 30.00 2.42
CA ILE A 62 2.11 31.19 2.66
C ILE A 62 2.34 31.82 1.30
N ARG A 63 1.61 32.91 1.01
CA ARG A 63 1.83 33.68 -0.21
C ARG A 63 2.58 34.96 0.10
N ALA A 64 3.58 35.26 -0.70
CA ALA A 64 4.38 36.47 -0.58
C ALA A 64 3.55 37.75 -0.83
N ASP A 65 2.46 37.66 -1.59
CA ASP A 65 1.58 38.79 -1.91
C ASP A 65 0.55 39.10 -0.81
N GLY A 66 0.51 38.34 0.29
CA GLY A 66 -0.45 38.50 1.38
C GLY A 66 -1.90 38.22 1.00
N LYS A 67 -2.17 37.80 -0.25
CA LYS A 67 -3.52 37.50 -0.72
C LYS A 67 -3.91 36.09 -0.32
N ARG A 68 -5.22 35.88 -0.17
CA ARG A 68 -5.80 34.55 -0.02
C ARG A 68 -5.80 33.85 -1.37
N SER A 69 -5.43 32.58 -1.38
CA SER A 69 -5.60 31.76 -2.57
C SER A 69 -7.10 31.54 -2.85
N ARG A 70 -7.43 31.23 -4.11
CA ARG A 70 -8.82 30.88 -4.48
C ARG A 70 -9.25 29.51 -3.94
N HIS A 71 -8.27 28.63 -3.70
CA HIS A 71 -8.49 27.23 -3.32
C HIS A 71 -8.27 27.00 -1.82
N GLU A 72 -7.88 28.04 -1.07
CA GLU A 72 -7.69 27.95 0.36
C GLU A 72 -9.02 28.01 1.11
N GLU A 73 -9.16 27.13 2.08
CA GLU A 73 -10.25 27.14 3.04
C GLU A 73 -9.63 27.35 4.43
N GLY A 74 -9.95 28.48 5.06
CA GLY A 74 -9.41 28.83 6.37
C GLY A 74 -7.88 28.97 6.43
N GLY A 75 -7.25 29.45 5.35
CA GLY A 75 -5.79 29.64 5.25
C GLY A 75 -5.00 28.34 5.00
N THR A 76 -5.69 27.26 4.63
CA THR A 76 -5.06 25.99 4.28
C THR A 76 -5.53 25.48 2.93
N GLU A 77 -4.63 24.82 2.22
CA GLU A 77 -4.92 24.08 1.00
C GLU A 77 -4.67 22.58 1.22
N ILE A 78 -5.37 21.77 0.43
CA ILE A 78 -5.18 20.32 0.37
C ILE A 78 -4.81 19.98 -1.07
N GLY A 79 -3.77 19.18 -1.24
CA GLY A 79 -3.42 18.64 -2.55
C GLY A 79 -2.77 17.28 -2.45
N LYS A 80 -2.56 16.69 -3.62
CA LYS A 80 -2.03 15.34 -3.79
C LYS A 80 -0.63 15.42 -4.37
N PHE A 81 0.30 14.65 -3.81
CA PHE A 81 1.61 14.46 -4.40
C PHE A 81 2.03 13.00 -4.37
N SER A 82 3.01 12.67 -5.20
CA SER A 82 3.66 11.37 -5.24
C SER A 82 5.11 11.54 -4.85
N PHE A 83 5.64 10.60 -4.06
CA PHE A 83 7.04 10.61 -3.64
C PHE A 83 7.56 9.19 -3.60
N VAL A 84 8.89 9.04 -3.62
CA VAL A 84 9.61 7.79 -3.39
C VAL A 84 10.84 8.11 -2.54
N ILE A 85 11.03 7.36 -1.47
CA ILE A 85 12.21 7.40 -0.61
C ILE A 85 12.96 6.10 -0.82
N LEU A 86 14.22 6.21 -1.21
CA LEU A 86 15.11 5.08 -1.43
C LEU A 86 16.12 5.01 -0.29
N GLU A 87 16.33 3.81 0.24
CA GLU A 87 17.36 3.51 1.22
C GLU A 87 18.48 2.70 0.57
N LYS A 88 19.72 3.07 0.87
CA LYS A 88 20.91 2.34 0.41
C LYS A 88 21.09 1.08 1.26
N GLY A 89 21.42 -0.04 0.62
CA GLY A 89 21.68 -1.31 1.27
C GLY A 89 20.64 -2.38 0.94
N MET A 90 20.79 -3.54 1.57
CA MET A 90 19.86 -4.65 1.44
C MET A 90 18.57 -4.38 2.22
N ARG A 91 17.45 -4.88 1.70
CA ARG A 91 16.16 -4.76 2.41
C ARG A 91 16.22 -5.61 3.67
N HIS A 92 16.03 -4.97 4.81
CA HIS A 92 15.65 -5.69 6.02
C HIS A 92 14.20 -6.13 5.83
N SER A 93 13.89 -7.42 6.02
CA SER A 93 12.56 -8.00 5.79
C SER A 93 11.51 -7.38 6.73
N GLN A 94 10.99 -6.21 6.37
CA GLN A 94 9.88 -5.53 7.03
C GLN A 94 8.56 -5.93 6.36
N ASP A 95 8.31 -7.24 6.25
CA ASP A 95 7.19 -7.82 5.52
C ASP A 95 5.80 -7.45 6.08
N THR A 96 5.78 -6.81 7.25
CA THR A 96 4.55 -6.45 7.97
C THR A 96 4.06 -5.03 7.66
N ILE A 97 4.88 -4.21 6.99
CA ILE A 97 4.48 -2.84 6.65
C ILE A 97 3.50 -2.89 5.48
N THR A 98 2.27 -2.49 5.72
CA THR A 98 1.22 -2.44 4.71
C THR A 98 0.60 -1.06 4.69
N ARG A 99 0.28 -0.56 3.50
CA ARG A 99 -0.21 0.81 3.33
C ARG A 99 -1.62 0.82 2.77
N ILE A 100 -2.46 1.67 3.32
CA ILE A 100 -3.84 1.85 2.84
C ILE A 100 -3.80 2.62 1.53
N LEU A 101 -4.31 2.04 0.45
CA LEU A 101 -4.49 2.69 -0.85
C LEU A 101 -5.84 3.38 -0.94
N THR A 102 -6.88 2.73 -0.44
CA THR A 102 -8.24 3.26 -0.46
C THR A 102 -9.02 2.72 0.72
N MET A 103 -9.65 3.63 1.46
CA MET A 103 -10.58 3.30 2.53
C MET A 103 -12.02 3.60 2.11
N ARG A 104 -12.91 2.63 2.35
CA ARG A 104 -14.34 2.76 2.13
C ARG A 104 -15.08 2.47 3.42
N HIS A 105 -15.88 3.43 3.86
CA HIS A 105 -16.75 3.28 5.02
C HIS A 105 -18.14 2.87 4.54
N SER A 106 -18.66 1.77 5.07
CA SER A 106 -20.04 1.35 4.90
C SER A 106 -20.71 1.18 6.26
N SER A 107 -22.03 1.02 6.27
CA SER A 107 -22.82 0.89 7.51
C SER A 107 -22.34 -0.29 8.35
N GLY A 108 -21.49 -0.02 9.34
CA GLY A 108 -20.93 -1.03 10.24
C GLY A 108 -19.71 -1.79 9.71
N HIS A 109 -19.14 -1.42 8.57
CA HIS A 109 -17.92 -2.04 8.05
C HIS A 109 -16.94 -1.00 7.51
N VAL A 110 -15.65 -1.31 7.56
CA VAL A 110 -14.60 -0.57 6.87
C VAL A 110 -13.90 -1.53 5.92
N THR A 111 -13.88 -1.18 4.64
CA THR A 111 -13.16 -1.94 3.61
C THR A 111 -11.93 -1.15 3.20
N CYS A 112 -10.76 -1.77 3.30
CA CYS A 112 -9.48 -1.17 2.97
C CYS A 112 -8.85 -1.96 1.81
N ASP A 113 -8.44 -1.25 0.76
CA ASP A 113 -7.53 -1.79 -0.26
C ASP A 113 -6.10 -1.48 0.22
N LEU A 114 -5.28 -2.51 0.44
CA LEU A 114 -3.97 -2.45 1.08
C LEU A 114 -2.88 -2.83 0.09
N CYS A 115 -1.79 -2.08 0.08
CA CYS A 115 -0.55 -2.43 -0.61
C CYS A 115 0.33 -3.25 0.33
N THR A 116 0.76 -4.43 -0.11
CA THR A 116 1.55 -5.39 0.68
C THR A 116 2.91 -5.66 0.04
N ALA A 117 3.86 -6.16 0.83
CA ALA A 117 5.19 -6.53 0.33
C ALA A 117 5.14 -7.71 -0.65
N TYR A 118 4.23 -8.66 -0.41
CA TYR A 118 4.03 -9.86 -1.22
C TYR A 118 2.78 -9.74 -2.11
N ASP A 119 3.00 -9.88 -3.41
CA ASP A 119 2.05 -10.06 -4.53
C ASP A 119 0.82 -9.13 -4.63
N GLY A 120 0.94 -7.90 -4.13
CA GLY A 120 0.19 -6.78 -4.68
C GLY A 120 -0.84 -6.13 -3.76
N ILE A 121 -2.08 -5.98 -4.25
CA ILE A 121 -3.15 -5.23 -3.58
C ILE A 121 -4.13 -6.21 -2.94
N GLN A 122 -4.28 -6.14 -1.62
CA GLN A 122 -5.20 -6.97 -0.86
C GLN A 122 -6.38 -6.16 -0.34
N ARG A 123 -7.60 -6.69 -0.47
CA ARG A 123 -8.79 -6.08 0.12
C ARG A 123 -9.13 -6.75 1.44
N LEU A 124 -9.24 -5.94 2.49
CA LEU A 124 -9.66 -6.38 3.82
C LEU A 124 -10.94 -5.65 4.23
N THR A 125 -11.91 -6.39 4.79
CA THR A 125 -13.11 -5.81 5.40
C THR A 125 -13.12 -6.09 6.90
N VAL A 126 -13.15 -5.02 7.71
CA VAL A 126 -13.26 -5.09 9.17
C VAL A 126 -14.68 -4.73 9.57
N SER A 127 -15.35 -5.63 10.31
CA SER A 127 -16.70 -5.41 10.81
C SER A 127 -16.70 -4.62 12.12
N ARG A 128 -17.78 -3.88 12.40
CA ARG A 128 -17.98 -3.16 13.67
C ARG A 128 -17.96 -4.10 14.88
N ARG A 129 -18.33 -5.36 14.70
CA ARG A 129 -18.29 -6.40 15.74
C ARG A 129 -16.86 -6.73 16.19
N ALA A 130 -15.86 -6.46 15.34
CA ALA A 130 -14.44 -6.62 15.68
C ALA A 130 -13.91 -5.54 16.66
N GLY A 131 -14.78 -4.66 17.19
CA GLY A 131 -14.49 -3.78 18.32
C GLY A 131 -13.28 -2.88 18.10
N VAL A 132 -12.21 -3.13 18.86
CA VAL A 132 -10.96 -2.35 18.82
C VAL A 132 -10.32 -2.36 17.43
N LEU A 133 -10.37 -3.49 16.71
CA LEU A 133 -9.81 -3.59 15.36
C LEU A 133 -10.54 -2.67 14.39
N TYR A 134 -11.86 -2.59 14.51
CA TYR A 134 -12.69 -1.69 13.73
C TYR A 134 -12.36 -0.23 14.02
N GLN A 135 -12.26 0.15 15.30
CA GLN A 135 -11.93 1.52 15.68
C GLN A 135 -10.55 1.94 15.15
N ARG A 136 -9.56 1.05 15.28
CA ARG A 136 -8.20 1.28 14.76
C ARG A 136 -8.18 1.42 13.25
N ALA A 137 -8.85 0.52 12.52
CA ALA A 137 -8.92 0.59 11.05
C ALA A 137 -9.67 1.83 10.58
N ARG A 138 -10.82 2.15 11.19
CA ARG A 138 -11.68 3.29 10.82
C ARG A 138 -11.01 4.65 11.03
N ALA A 139 -10.10 4.77 11.98
CA ALA A 139 -9.42 6.03 12.28
C ALA A 139 -8.32 6.39 11.27
N ARG A 140 -7.94 5.46 10.38
CA ARG A 140 -6.86 5.67 9.40
C ARG A 140 -7.38 6.33 8.13
N ARG A 141 -6.44 6.89 7.37
CA ARG A 141 -6.71 7.53 6.07
C ARG A 141 -5.92 6.86 4.96
N ASP A 142 -6.33 7.15 3.73
CA ASP A 142 -5.60 6.77 2.54
C ASP A 142 -4.15 7.27 2.62
N GLY A 143 -3.22 6.37 2.32
CA GLY A 143 -1.79 6.62 2.40
C GLY A 143 -1.16 6.38 3.78
N GLU A 144 -1.94 6.21 4.85
CA GLU A 144 -1.41 5.82 6.16
C GLU A 144 -1.05 4.33 6.21
N LEU A 145 -0.20 3.96 7.18
CA LEU A 145 0.09 2.57 7.47
C LEU A 145 -1.15 1.89 8.06
N PHE A 146 -1.39 0.65 7.64
CA PHE A 146 -2.44 -0.16 8.21
C PHE A 146 -2.05 -0.55 9.65
N PRO A 147 -2.95 -0.42 10.64
CA PRO A 147 -2.59 -0.53 12.05
C PRO A 147 -2.54 -1.98 12.55
N LEU A 148 -2.84 -2.96 11.70
CA LEU A 148 -2.80 -4.38 12.04
C LEU A 148 -1.64 -5.03 11.30
N GLN A 149 -0.95 -5.94 11.99
CA GLN A 149 0.12 -6.72 11.37
C GLN A 149 -0.49 -7.73 10.41
N ILE A 150 -0.09 -7.65 9.15
CA ILE A 150 -0.43 -8.66 8.14
C ILE A 150 0.78 -9.58 8.04
N LYS A 151 0.60 -10.83 8.45
CA LYS A 151 1.61 -11.87 8.30
C LYS A 151 1.39 -12.55 6.95
N THR A 152 2.33 -12.40 6.04
CA THR A 152 2.36 -13.19 4.81
C THR A 152 2.58 -14.66 5.18
N LYS A 153 1.66 -15.53 4.79
CA LYS A 153 1.86 -16.98 4.88
C LYS A 153 2.09 -17.51 3.47
N THR A 154 3.23 -18.19 3.27
CA THR A 154 3.47 -18.96 2.05
C THR A 154 2.49 -20.13 2.06
N THR A 155 1.63 -20.19 1.05
CA THR A 155 0.80 -21.36 0.78
C THR A 155 0.95 -21.74 -0.68
N GLU A 156 0.98 -23.05 -0.94
CA GLU A 156 0.92 -23.62 -2.28
C GLU A 156 -0.50 -23.57 -2.86
N ASN A 157 -1.50 -23.29 -2.01
CA ASN A 157 -2.91 -23.31 -2.39
C ASN A 157 -3.68 -22.10 -1.83
N MET A 158 -4.23 -21.28 -2.74
CA MET A 158 -4.97 -20.05 -2.41
C MET A 158 -6.19 -20.28 -1.48
N PHE A 159 -6.68 -21.52 -1.35
CA PHE A 159 -7.83 -21.86 -0.51
C PHE A 159 -7.51 -22.09 0.97
N ASP A 160 -6.24 -22.22 1.36
CA ASP A 160 -5.85 -22.53 2.74
C ASP A 160 -6.22 -21.45 3.77
N PHE A 161 -6.43 -20.21 3.32
CA PHE A 161 -6.78 -19.08 4.18
C PHE A 161 -8.18 -19.19 4.82
N ARG A 162 -9.07 -20.04 4.30
CA ARG A 162 -10.43 -20.21 4.89
C ARG A 162 -10.43 -20.99 6.19
N ASN A 163 -9.44 -21.86 6.41
CA ASN A 163 -9.44 -22.79 7.55
C ASN A 163 -8.79 -22.21 8.82
N LEU A 164 -8.13 -21.05 8.72
CA LEU A 164 -7.31 -20.48 9.80
C LEU A 164 -8.07 -19.55 10.77
N VAL A 165 -9.31 -19.17 10.47
CA VAL A 165 -10.11 -18.30 11.36
C VAL A 165 -10.84 -19.12 12.44
N ASN A 166 -10.93 -20.45 12.28
CA ASN A 166 -11.74 -21.30 13.16
C ASN A 166 -10.95 -21.98 14.30
N HIS A 167 -9.64 -21.74 14.41
CA HIS A 167 -8.80 -22.44 15.39
C HIS A 167 -8.47 -21.65 16.67
N ASP A 168 -8.77 -20.34 16.71
CA ASP A 168 -8.47 -19.51 17.89
C ASP A 168 -9.62 -19.46 18.93
N GLU A 169 -10.75 -20.15 18.69
CA GLU A 169 -11.88 -20.22 19.65
C GLU A 169 -11.87 -21.45 20.58
N LYS A 170 -10.78 -22.25 20.60
CA LYS A 170 -10.66 -23.41 21.51
C LYS A 170 -9.37 -23.40 22.30
N THR A 171 -9.22 -22.45 23.23
CA THR A 171 -8.38 -22.65 24.43
C THR A 171 -8.76 -21.65 25.52
N SER A 172 -9.82 -21.98 26.26
CA SER A 172 -10.05 -21.52 27.62
C SER A 172 -11.07 -22.46 28.27
N GLU A 173 -10.59 -23.65 28.69
CA GLU A 173 -11.15 -24.37 29.83
C GLU A 173 -10.39 -23.93 31.10
#